data_AF-A0A7Y4QZU6-F1
#
_entry.id   AF-A0A7Y4QZU6-F1
#
_cell.length_a   1.000
_cell.length_b   1.000
_cell.length_c   1.000
_cell.angle_alpha   90.00
_cell.angle_beta   90.00
_cell.angle_gamma   90.00
#
_symmetry.space_group_name_H-M   'P 1'
#
loop_
_entity.id
_entity.type
_entity.pdbx_description
1 polymer ?
#
loop_
_entity_poly.entity_id
_entity_poly.type
_entity_poly.pdbx_seq_one_letter_code
_entity_poly.pdbx_strand_id
1 'polypeptide(L)'
;TSAWAGLHYFASRKGGKGFHLNHDAVLTWPEGNGWLMNRLREPVANYIQSQCLASRVQVNKQEVSVLYFNETENQFEEIIAQKVIMATPQFINRYLLGDAARTDYGAFEYAPWMVANLTVNADLHEKRGEPLAWDNVVYGSNSLGYVNAMHQHLASASPKNVITYYKPLSEYPYSASRQQLQKQTWENWLPLILEDLKRPHPQLKEHLEEVSVWHWGHGMISPRPGFMASDVRRMAQRPLADKIFFAHSDLSGISIFEEAFYWGTKVANEMVSAS
;
A
#
# COMPACT_ATOMS: atom_id res chain seq x y z
N THR A 1 15.89 12.45 10.28
CA THR A 1 15.96 11.68 9.01
C THR A 1 14.59 11.34 8.44
N SER A 2 13.50 11.26 9.22
CA SER A 2 12.13 11.16 8.63
C SER A 2 11.77 12.39 7.80
N ALA A 3 12.16 13.59 8.23
CA ALA A 3 11.97 14.82 7.45
C ALA A 3 12.69 14.78 6.08
N TRP A 4 13.86 14.13 5.99
CA TRP A 4 14.54 13.93 4.71
C TRP A 4 13.79 12.97 3.78
N ALA A 5 13.15 11.93 4.32
CA ALA A 5 12.28 11.06 3.53
C ALA A 5 11.05 11.83 3.00
N GLY A 6 10.47 12.70 3.83
CA GLY A 6 9.41 13.62 3.40
C GLY A 6 9.88 14.59 2.31
N LEU A 7 11.01 15.26 2.51
CA LEU A 7 11.61 16.13 1.50
C LEU A 7 11.88 15.39 0.20
N HIS A 8 12.46 14.19 0.26
CA HIS A 8 12.68 13.35 -0.92
C HIS A 8 11.36 13.06 -1.64
N TYR A 9 10.33 12.61 -0.91
CA TYR A 9 9.02 12.30 -1.46
C TYR A 9 8.36 13.50 -2.15
N PHE A 10 8.41 14.68 -1.54
CA PHE A 10 7.79 15.87 -2.12
C PHE A 10 8.64 16.49 -3.23
N ALA A 11 9.96 16.47 -3.12
CA ALA A 11 10.87 17.07 -4.10
C ALA A 11 11.12 16.18 -5.34
N SER A 12 10.89 14.86 -5.24
CA SER A 12 11.07 13.93 -6.37
C SER A 12 9.88 13.89 -7.33
N ARG A 13 8.72 14.45 -6.94
CA ARG A 13 7.52 14.47 -7.78
C ARG A 13 7.72 15.42 -8.96
N LYS A 14 7.49 14.90 -10.17
CA LYS A 14 7.47 15.67 -11.41
C LYS A 14 6.11 16.37 -11.58
N GLY A 15 5.84 17.37 -10.74
CA GLY A 15 4.68 18.26 -10.83
C GLY A 15 5.16 19.68 -10.55
N GLY A 16 4.91 20.62 -11.46
CA GLY A 16 5.51 21.95 -11.47
C GLY A 16 5.33 22.78 -10.20
N LYS A 17 6.02 23.93 -10.15
CA LYS A 17 6.05 24.88 -9.04
C LYS A 17 4.64 25.18 -8.46
N GLY A 18 4.31 24.58 -7.31
CA GLY A 18 3.16 24.96 -6.49
C GLY A 18 2.36 23.76 -5.98
N PHE A 19 1.71 23.93 -4.82
CA PHE A 19 0.77 22.95 -4.25
C PHE A 19 -0.55 22.83 -5.05
N HIS A 20 -0.70 23.60 -6.13
CA HIS A 20 -1.85 23.53 -7.05
C HIS A 20 -1.47 22.67 -8.25
N LEU A 21 -1.64 21.36 -8.10
CA LEU A 21 -1.63 20.44 -9.23
C LEU A 21 -2.89 20.71 -10.06
N ASN A 22 -2.75 20.88 -11.38
CA ASN A 22 -3.89 20.91 -12.28
C ASN A 22 -4.66 19.59 -12.15
N HIS A 23 -5.98 19.61 -12.36
CA HIS A 23 -6.86 18.42 -12.26
C HIS A 23 -6.38 17.21 -13.09
N ASP A 24 -5.59 17.45 -14.14
CA ASP A 24 -5.05 16.41 -15.04
C ASP A 24 -3.67 15.90 -14.64
N ALA A 25 -3.10 16.36 -13.52
CA ALA A 25 -1.73 16.01 -13.12
C ALA A 25 -1.59 14.56 -12.62
N VAL A 26 -2.68 13.94 -12.19
CA VAL A 26 -2.77 12.53 -11.79
C VAL A 26 -4.03 11.99 -12.43
N LEU A 27 -3.96 10.94 -13.24
CA LEU A 27 -5.12 10.34 -13.89
C LEU A 27 -5.31 8.90 -13.39
N THR A 28 -6.56 8.51 -13.15
CA THR A 28 -6.96 7.13 -12.91
C THR A 28 -8.03 6.70 -13.92
N TRP A 29 -8.12 5.38 -14.16
CA TRP A 29 -9.23 4.79 -14.91
C TRP A 29 -10.50 4.73 -14.05
N PRO A 30 -11.70 4.62 -14.66
CA PRO A 30 -12.96 4.43 -13.93
C PRO A 30 -12.95 3.25 -12.97
N GLU A 31 -12.25 2.16 -13.31
CA GLU A 31 -12.07 0.98 -12.47
C GLU A 31 -10.94 1.12 -11.43
N GLY A 32 -10.36 2.32 -11.32
CA GLY A 32 -9.23 2.63 -10.45
C GLY A 32 -7.95 1.90 -10.85
N ASN A 33 -7.08 1.68 -9.87
CA ASN A 33 -5.85 0.89 -10.04
C ASN A 33 -6.13 -0.58 -10.43
N GLY A 34 -7.36 -1.07 -10.24
CA GLY A 34 -7.78 -2.41 -10.65
C GLY A 34 -7.63 -2.61 -12.16
N TRP A 35 -7.88 -1.58 -12.97
CA TRP A 35 -7.67 -1.62 -14.42
C TRP A 35 -6.20 -1.94 -14.75
N LEU A 36 -5.27 -1.21 -14.15
CA LEU A 36 -3.83 -1.39 -14.38
C LEU A 36 -3.37 -2.78 -13.95
N MET A 37 -3.80 -3.24 -12.77
CA MET A 37 -3.47 -4.58 -12.29
C MET A 37 -3.99 -5.68 -13.22
N ASN A 38 -5.20 -5.53 -13.76
CA ASN A 38 -5.76 -6.49 -14.71
C ASN A 38 -4.98 -6.51 -16.02
N ARG A 39 -4.55 -5.35 -16.54
CA ARG A 39 -3.72 -5.25 -17.75
C ARG A 39 -2.33 -5.84 -17.57
N LEU A 40 -1.72 -5.68 -16.40
CA LEU A 40 -0.43 -6.31 -16.08
C LEU A 40 -0.57 -7.83 -15.92
N ARG A 41 -1.73 -8.31 -15.43
CA ARG A 41 -2.01 -9.73 -15.22
C ARG A 41 -2.24 -10.48 -16.54
N GLU A 42 -2.99 -9.89 -17.46
CA GLU A 42 -3.46 -10.50 -18.71
C GLU A 42 -2.38 -11.29 -19.49
N PRO A 43 -1.19 -10.73 -19.82
CA PRO A 43 -0.18 -11.45 -20.61
C PRO A 43 0.47 -12.64 -19.89
N VAL A 44 0.37 -12.70 -18.56
CA VAL A 44 1.00 -13.73 -17.72
C VAL A 44 -0.01 -14.59 -16.99
N ALA A 45 -1.30 -14.49 -17.33
CA ALA A 45 -2.38 -15.14 -16.59
C ALA A 45 -2.18 -16.65 -16.42
N ASN A 46 -1.70 -17.34 -17.48
CA ASN A 46 -1.43 -18.78 -17.45
C ASN A 46 -0.25 -19.19 -16.56
N TYR A 47 0.58 -18.23 -16.13
CA TYR A 47 1.73 -18.44 -15.25
C TYR A 47 1.45 -18.04 -13.80
N ILE A 48 0.25 -17.52 -13.51
CA ILE A 48 -0.14 -17.13 -12.15
C ILE A 48 -0.84 -18.30 -11.48
N GLN A 49 -0.23 -18.78 -10.40
CA GLN A 49 -0.82 -19.76 -9.50
C GLN A 49 -1.36 -19.04 -8.27
N SER A 50 -2.68 -18.91 -8.19
CA SER A 50 -3.37 -18.44 -6.97
C SER A 50 -3.61 -19.60 -6.00
N GLN A 51 -4.09 -19.32 -4.79
CA GLN A 51 -4.33 -20.37 -3.77
C GLN A 51 -3.06 -21.18 -3.43
N CYS A 52 -1.90 -20.56 -3.61
CA CYS A 52 -0.59 -21.14 -3.38
C CYS A 52 0.15 -20.28 -2.36
N LEU A 53 0.13 -20.68 -1.09
CA LEU A 53 0.77 -19.93 -0.01
C LEU A 53 2.21 -20.39 0.18
N ALA A 54 3.17 -19.59 -0.31
CA ALA A 54 4.59 -19.83 -0.06
C ALA A 54 4.87 -19.85 1.46
N SER A 55 5.58 -20.89 1.91
CA SER A 55 5.86 -21.14 3.32
C SER A 55 7.36 -21.17 3.64
N ARG A 56 8.20 -21.56 2.66
CA ARG A 56 9.65 -21.60 2.81
C ARG A 56 10.35 -21.45 1.47
N VAL A 57 11.46 -20.72 1.46
CA VAL A 57 12.35 -20.53 0.31
C VAL A 57 13.78 -20.85 0.74
N GLN A 58 14.42 -21.83 0.09
CA GLN A 58 15.76 -22.30 0.45
C GLN A 58 16.70 -22.32 -0.75
N VAL A 59 17.90 -21.79 -0.54
CA VAL A 59 18.99 -21.97 -1.51
C VAL A 59 19.60 -23.35 -1.32
N ASN A 60 19.55 -24.15 -2.39
CA ASN A 60 20.27 -25.41 -2.51
C ASN A 60 21.55 -25.20 -3.35
N LYS A 61 22.36 -26.26 -3.51
CA LYS A 61 23.68 -26.18 -4.19
C LYS A 61 23.61 -25.41 -5.51
N GLN A 62 22.72 -25.80 -6.43
CA GLN A 62 22.59 -25.20 -7.76
C GLN A 62 21.24 -24.51 -8.00
N GLU A 63 20.26 -24.72 -7.13
CA GLU A 63 18.88 -24.25 -7.33
C GLU A 63 18.31 -23.59 -6.07
N VAL A 64 17.09 -23.10 -6.17
CA VAL A 64 16.26 -22.61 -5.08
C VAL A 64 15.01 -23.47 -5.02
N SER A 65 14.64 -23.94 -3.83
CA SER A 65 13.36 -24.60 -3.62
C SER A 65 12.37 -23.68 -2.92
N VAL A 66 11.13 -23.70 -3.39
CA VAL A 66 10.01 -22.92 -2.86
C VAL A 66 8.92 -23.90 -2.44
N LEU A 67 8.78 -24.10 -1.13
CA LEU A 67 7.71 -24.89 -0.54
C LEU A 67 6.47 -24.00 -0.39
N TYR A 68 5.34 -24.43 -0.94
CA TYR A 68 4.06 -23.74 -0.80
C TYR A 68 2.95 -24.72 -0.41
N PHE A 69 1.94 -24.18 0.26
CA PHE A 69 0.70 -24.89 0.51
C PHE A 69 -0.27 -24.62 -0.63
N ASN A 70 -0.68 -25.67 -1.34
CA ASN A 70 -1.72 -25.64 -2.35
C ASN A 70 -3.07 -25.77 -1.65
N GLU A 71 -3.84 -24.69 -1.56
CA GLU A 71 -5.13 -24.70 -0.86
C GLU A 71 -6.19 -25.52 -1.61
N THR A 72 -6.07 -25.66 -2.93
CA THR A 72 -7.01 -26.45 -3.74
C THR A 72 -6.83 -27.94 -3.50
N GLU A 73 -5.59 -28.42 -3.48
CA GLU A 73 -5.26 -29.84 -3.23
C GLU A 73 -5.07 -30.15 -1.74
N ASN A 74 -5.08 -29.12 -0.88
CA ASN A 74 -4.91 -29.21 0.57
C ASN A 74 -3.61 -29.94 0.98
N GLN A 75 -2.50 -29.65 0.29
CA GLN A 75 -1.21 -30.30 0.52
C GLN A 75 -0.03 -29.34 0.29
N PHE A 76 1.15 -29.74 0.76
CA PHE A 76 2.39 -29.02 0.46
C PHE A 76 3.04 -29.53 -0.82
N GLU A 77 3.46 -28.59 -1.67
CA GLU A 77 4.17 -28.85 -2.91
C GLU A 77 5.45 -28.00 -2.97
N GLU A 78 6.40 -28.41 -3.81
CA GLU A 78 7.69 -27.72 -3.94
C GLU A 78 7.97 -27.39 -5.41
N ILE A 79 8.29 -26.13 -5.67
CA ILE A 79 8.83 -25.67 -6.97
C ILE A 79 10.34 -25.55 -6.85
N ILE A 80 11.05 -26.11 -7.82
CA ILE A 80 12.50 -25.98 -7.97
C ILE A 80 12.77 -24.98 -9.10
N ALA A 81 13.59 -23.97 -8.83
CA ALA A 81 13.95 -22.93 -9.78
C ALA A 81 15.44 -22.58 -9.72
N GLN A 82 16.02 -22.12 -10.81
CA GLN A 82 17.41 -21.65 -10.82
C GLN A 82 17.57 -20.34 -10.03
N LYS A 83 16.60 -19.43 -10.18
CA LYS A 83 16.54 -18.12 -9.54
C LYS A 83 15.10 -17.83 -9.11
N VAL A 84 14.91 -17.05 -8.04
CA VAL A 84 13.61 -16.67 -7.46
C VAL A 84 13.58 -15.17 -7.18
N ILE A 85 12.47 -14.51 -7.52
CA ILE A 85 12.18 -13.13 -7.08
C ILE A 85 11.22 -13.19 -5.89
N MET A 86 11.64 -12.60 -4.77
CA MET A 86 10.78 -12.32 -3.63
C MET A 86 10.20 -10.92 -3.76
N ALA A 87 8.94 -10.85 -4.19
CA ALA A 87 8.14 -9.63 -4.24
C ALA A 87 7.29 -9.42 -2.95
N THR A 88 7.56 -10.20 -1.91
CA THR A 88 6.90 -10.09 -0.60
C THR A 88 7.50 -8.96 0.26
N PRO A 89 6.72 -8.35 1.16
CA PRO A 89 7.23 -7.41 2.14
C PRO A 89 8.36 -7.99 2.99
N GLN A 90 9.26 -7.14 3.48
CA GLN A 90 10.44 -7.58 4.22
C GLN A 90 10.08 -8.33 5.52
N PHE A 91 9.01 -7.95 6.22
CA PHE A 91 8.57 -8.70 7.40
C PHE A 91 8.10 -10.13 7.08
N ILE A 92 7.65 -10.41 5.85
CA ILE A 92 7.30 -11.76 5.38
C ILE A 92 8.56 -12.55 5.03
N ASN A 93 9.55 -11.90 4.41
CA ASN A 93 10.80 -12.55 3.99
C ASN A 93 11.54 -13.24 5.16
N ARG A 94 11.44 -12.70 6.38
CA ARG A 94 12.02 -13.34 7.58
C ARG A 94 11.49 -14.75 7.82
N TYR A 95 10.20 -14.98 7.53
CA TYR A 95 9.55 -16.27 7.75
C TYR A 95 9.83 -17.23 6.61
N LEU A 96 9.81 -16.72 5.37
CA LEU A 96 10.09 -17.53 4.18
C LEU A 96 11.54 -18.01 4.14
N LEU A 97 12.50 -17.17 4.54
CA LEU A 97 13.93 -17.51 4.48
C LEU A 97 14.45 -18.23 5.73
N GLY A 98 13.74 -18.16 6.86
CA GLY A 98 14.17 -18.77 8.13
C GLY A 98 15.60 -18.37 8.50
N ASP A 99 16.47 -19.36 8.69
CA ASP A 99 17.88 -19.15 9.06
C ASP A 99 18.73 -18.44 7.99
N ALA A 100 18.25 -18.38 6.74
CA ALA A 100 18.90 -17.60 5.68
C ALA A 100 18.58 -16.09 5.77
N ALA A 101 17.84 -15.66 6.80
CA ALA A 101 17.66 -14.28 7.18
C ALA A 101 19.01 -13.56 7.36
N ARG A 102 19.13 -12.38 6.76
CA ARG A 102 20.43 -11.72 6.50
C ARG A 102 20.42 -10.21 6.71
N THR A 103 19.28 -9.69 7.13
CA THR A 103 19.09 -8.30 7.51
C THR A 103 18.22 -8.26 8.76
N ASP A 104 18.29 -7.16 9.51
CA ASP A 104 17.36 -6.92 10.61
C ASP A 104 15.98 -6.56 10.06
N TYR A 105 15.15 -7.57 9.83
CA TYR A 105 13.77 -7.39 9.39
C TYR A 105 12.92 -6.57 10.38
N GLY A 106 13.33 -6.47 11.66
CA GLY A 106 12.68 -5.65 12.66
C GLY A 106 12.84 -4.14 12.43
N ALA A 107 13.85 -3.74 11.65
CA ALA A 107 14.02 -2.33 11.27
C ALA A 107 12.96 -1.84 10.27
N PHE A 108 12.33 -2.77 9.53
CA PHE A 108 11.24 -2.50 8.59
C PHE A 108 9.93 -2.45 9.36
N GLU A 109 9.53 -1.24 9.73
CA GLU A 109 8.31 -1.01 10.48
C GLU A 109 7.19 -0.50 9.57
N TYR A 110 5.97 -0.97 9.83
CA TYR A 110 4.81 -0.65 8.99
C TYR A 110 3.74 0.04 9.83
N ALA A 111 3.35 1.23 9.40
CA ALA A 111 2.26 1.97 10.00
C ALA A 111 0.94 1.28 9.66
N PRO A 112 0.09 0.96 10.65
CA PRO A 112 -1.26 0.47 10.42
C PRO A 112 -2.21 1.61 10.04
N TRP A 113 -3.15 1.30 9.14
CA TRP A 113 -4.12 2.26 8.60
C TRP A 113 -5.53 1.69 8.67
N MET A 114 -6.50 2.57 8.88
CA MET A 114 -7.89 2.33 8.55
C MET A 114 -8.26 3.23 7.36
N VAL A 115 -8.89 2.64 6.35
CA VAL A 115 -9.44 3.36 5.20
C VAL A 115 -10.93 3.11 5.17
N ALA A 116 -11.72 4.17 5.02
CA ALA A 116 -13.17 4.06 4.89
C ALA A 116 -13.65 4.70 3.59
N ASN A 117 -14.46 3.97 2.84
CA ASN A 117 -15.23 4.55 1.74
C ASN A 117 -16.64 4.85 2.25
N LEU A 118 -17.07 6.10 2.07
CA LEU A 118 -18.38 6.57 2.46
C LEU A 118 -19.15 6.93 1.20
N THR A 119 -20.19 6.16 0.91
CA THR A 119 -21.11 6.45 -0.19
C THR A 119 -22.21 7.35 0.33
N VAL A 120 -22.34 8.53 -0.27
CA VAL A 120 -23.33 9.55 0.08
C VAL A 120 -24.22 9.85 -1.12
N ASN A 121 -25.46 10.23 -0.88
CA ASN A 121 -26.34 10.66 -1.97
C ASN A 121 -25.94 12.04 -2.53
N ALA A 122 -26.51 12.40 -3.68
CA ALA A 122 -26.23 13.65 -4.38
C ALA A 122 -26.67 14.92 -3.61
N ASP A 123 -27.52 14.79 -2.60
CA ASP A 123 -28.05 15.91 -1.82
C ASP A 123 -27.09 16.38 -0.73
N LEU A 124 -25.94 15.73 -0.55
CA LEU A 124 -24.88 16.24 0.32
C LEU A 124 -24.32 17.53 -0.29
N HIS A 125 -24.85 18.66 0.15
CA HIS A 125 -24.40 19.97 -0.30
C HIS A 125 -23.12 20.39 0.41
N GLU A 126 -22.18 20.92 -0.37
CA GLU A 126 -21.00 21.58 0.16
C GLU A 126 -21.38 22.89 0.84
N LYS A 127 -20.59 23.28 1.85
CA LYS A 127 -20.70 24.62 2.42
C LYS A 127 -20.36 25.68 1.37
N ARG A 128 -20.88 26.89 1.56
CA ARG A 128 -20.42 28.05 0.79
C ARG A 128 -18.92 28.25 1.00
N GLY A 129 -18.16 28.28 -0.10
CA GLY A 129 -16.70 28.41 -0.07
C GLY A 129 -16.09 27.87 -1.37
N GLU A 130 -14.88 27.34 -1.28
CA GLU A 130 -14.24 26.61 -2.36
C GLU A 130 -14.99 25.31 -2.66
N PRO A 131 -15.07 24.89 -3.93
CA PRO A 131 -15.63 23.59 -4.29
C PRO A 131 -14.82 22.45 -3.65
N LEU A 132 -15.43 21.29 -3.48
CA LEU A 132 -14.79 20.10 -2.92
C LEU A 132 -13.51 19.77 -3.70
N ALA A 133 -12.38 19.92 -3.01
CA ALA A 133 -11.08 19.57 -3.55
C ALA A 133 -10.98 18.05 -3.75
N TRP A 134 -10.05 17.63 -4.60
CA TRP A 134 -9.70 16.22 -4.67
C TRP A 134 -9.17 15.71 -3.33
N ASP A 135 -8.24 16.43 -2.69
CA ASP A 135 -7.64 16.08 -1.39
C ASP A 135 -8.02 17.14 -0.33
N ASN A 136 -8.55 16.68 0.80
CA ASN A 136 -9.12 17.53 1.84
C ASN A 136 -8.57 17.14 3.21
N VAL A 137 -7.87 18.06 3.87
CA VAL A 137 -7.29 17.85 5.20
C VAL A 137 -8.10 18.59 6.26
N VAL A 138 -8.46 17.91 7.35
CA VAL A 138 -9.19 18.51 8.47
C VAL A 138 -8.19 19.05 9.51
N TYR A 139 -8.13 20.36 9.66
CA TYR A 139 -7.23 21.00 10.64
C TYR A 139 -7.52 20.53 12.08
N GLY A 140 -6.45 20.12 12.78
CA GLY A 140 -6.52 19.60 14.14
C GLY A 140 -7.06 18.18 14.27
N SER A 141 -7.29 17.49 13.14
CA SER A 141 -7.58 16.06 13.15
C SER A 141 -6.30 15.23 13.21
N ASN A 142 -6.42 14.02 13.77
CA ASN A 142 -5.40 12.99 13.69
C ASN A 142 -5.56 12.09 12.45
N SER A 143 -6.49 12.39 11.54
CA SER A 143 -6.60 11.74 10.23
C SER A 143 -5.68 12.41 9.22
N LEU A 144 -5.49 11.76 8.07
CA LEU A 144 -4.90 12.42 6.90
C LEU A 144 -5.95 13.16 6.08
N GLY A 145 -7.20 13.17 6.54
CA GLY A 145 -8.31 13.71 5.80
C GLY A 145 -8.94 12.69 4.86
N TYR A 146 -9.46 13.19 3.75
CA TYR A 146 -10.23 12.40 2.80
C TYR A 146 -10.09 12.94 1.39
N VAL A 147 -10.33 12.05 0.42
CA VAL A 147 -10.38 12.42 -1.00
C VAL A 147 -11.79 12.31 -1.54
N ASN A 148 -12.12 13.19 -2.50
CA ASN A 148 -13.25 12.99 -3.39
C ASN A 148 -12.89 11.90 -4.41
N ALA A 149 -13.39 10.68 -4.20
CA ALA A 149 -13.09 9.56 -5.08
C ALA A 149 -13.74 9.70 -6.47
N MET A 150 -14.67 10.65 -6.62
CA MET A 150 -15.38 10.92 -7.88
C MET A 150 -14.78 12.09 -8.67
N HIS A 151 -13.67 12.70 -8.23
CA HIS A 151 -13.15 13.95 -8.82
C HIS A 151 -12.77 13.87 -10.32
N GLN A 152 -12.61 12.66 -10.88
CA GLN A 152 -12.33 12.45 -12.31
C GLN A 152 -13.47 11.78 -13.06
N HIS A 153 -14.62 11.59 -12.42
CA HIS A 153 -15.79 11.09 -13.12
C HIS A 153 -16.23 12.10 -14.18
N LEU A 154 -16.39 11.61 -15.41
CA LEU A 154 -16.77 12.45 -16.55
C LEU A 154 -18.27 12.78 -16.57
N ALA A 155 -19.08 12.08 -15.78
CA ALA A 155 -20.51 12.33 -15.69
C ALA A 155 -20.79 13.63 -14.93
N SER A 156 -21.53 14.55 -15.56
CA SER A 156 -21.87 15.86 -14.96
C SER A 156 -22.79 15.77 -13.73
N ALA A 157 -23.47 14.64 -13.55
CA ALA A 157 -24.28 14.35 -12.37
C ALA A 157 -24.16 12.86 -12.03
N SER A 158 -23.92 12.57 -10.75
CA SER A 158 -23.98 11.22 -10.21
C SER A 158 -25.01 11.20 -9.09
N PRO A 159 -25.91 10.20 -9.02
CA PRO A 159 -26.87 10.08 -7.91
C PRO A 159 -26.18 9.80 -6.57
N LYS A 160 -24.93 9.35 -6.61
CA LYS A 160 -24.11 9.03 -5.44
C LYS A 160 -22.69 9.56 -5.60
N ASN A 161 -22.11 9.99 -4.49
CA ASN A 161 -20.72 10.37 -4.39
C ASN A 161 -19.99 9.46 -3.41
N VAL A 162 -18.68 9.31 -3.59
CA VAL A 162 -17.84 8.50 -2.70
C VAL A 162 -16.72 9.36 -2.15
N ILE A 163 -16.62 9.38 -0.83
CA ILE A 163 -15.51 9.98 -0.09
C ILE A 163 -14.65 8.86 0.47
N THR A 164 -13.34 8.89 0.20
CA THR A 164 -12.39 7.95 0.82
C THR A 164 -11.63 8.64 1.93
N TYR A 165 -11.86 8.21 3.16
CA TYR A 165 -11.26 8.71 4.38
C TYR A 165 -10.05 7.87 4.81
N TYR A 166 -8.97 8.54 5.24
CA TYR A 166 -7.72 7.90 5.62
C TYR A 166 -7.34 8.22 7.07
N LYS A 167 -7.22 7.16 7.89
CA LYS A 167 -6.83 7.28 9.29
C LYS A 167 -5.58 6.43 9.58
N PRO A 168 -4.38 7.04 9.64
CA PRO A 168 -3.22 6.34 10.16
C PRO A 168 -3.37 6.14 11.67
N LEU A 169 -2.89 5.00 12.17
CA LEU A 169 -2.92 4.65 13.60
C LEU A 169 -1.52 4.75 14.19
N SER A 170 -1.06 6.00 14.31
CA SER A 170 0.32 6.36 14.66
C SER A 170 0.47 6.88 16.08
N GLU A 171 -0.63 6.97 16.83
CA GLU A 171 -0.66 7.47 18.21
C GLU A 171 0.02 6.51 19.22
N TYR A 172 0.05 5.21 18.89
CA TYR A 172 0.66 4.16 19.69
C TYR A 172 1.76 3.43 18.91
N PRO A 173 2.64 2.67 19.59
CA PRO A 173 3.54 1.75 18.91
C PRO A 173 2.78 0.85 17.94
N TYR A 174 3.31 0.63 16.73
CA TYR A 174 2.56 -0.01 15.64
C TYR A 174 2.03 -1.41 15.97
N SER A 175 2.71 -2.17 16.84
CA SER A 175 2.23 -3.46 17.33
C SER A 175 0.94 -3.32 18.15
N ALA A 176 0.87 -2.35 19.05
CA ALA A 176 -0.32 -2.05 19.83
C ALA A 176 -1.45 -1.52 18.93
N SER A 177 -1.14 -0.61 18.00
CA SER A 177 -2.11 -0.11 17.03
C SER A 177 -2.72 -1.23 16.17
N ARG A 178 -1.91 -2.20 15.72
CA ARG A 178 -2.40 -3.39 14.99
C ARG A 178 -3.36 -4.24 15.84
N GLN A 179 -3.03 -4.49 17.10
CA GLN A 179 -3.89 -5.27 18.00
C GLN A 179 -5.21 -4.55 18.29
N GLN A 180 -5.19 -3.23 18.40
CA GLN A 180 -6.41 -2.43 18.53
C GLN A 180 -7.24 -2.51 17.25
N LEU A 181 -6.61 -2.29 16.09
CA LEU A 181 -7.27 -2.34 14.78
C LEU A 181 -8.03 -3.66 14.58
N GLN A 182 -7.39 -4.80 14.85
CA GLN A 182 -7.99 -6.14 14.73
C GLN A 182 -9.26 -6.35 15.58
N LYS A 183 -9.43 -5.59 16.67
CA LYS A 183 -10.59 -5.70 17.57
C LYS A 183 -11.75 -4.79 17.17
N GLN A 184 -11.51 -3.82 16.29
CA GLN A 184 -12.53 -2.87 15.87
C GLN A 184 -13.41 -3.46 14.78
N THR A 185 -14.67 -3.07 14.75
CA THR A 185 -15.59 -3.33 13.64
C THR A 185 -15.93 -2.03 12.91
N TRP A 186 -16.63 -2.11 11.78
CA TRP A 186 -17.06 -0.90 11.06
C TRP A 186 -18.01 -0.05 11.92
N GLU A 187 -18.82 -0.66 12.78
CA GLU A 187 -19.71 0.00 13.73
C GLU A 187 -18.94 0.85 14.75
N ASN A 188 -17.75 0.39 15.17
CA ASN A 188 -16.92 1.18 16.08
C ASN A 188 -16.25 2.35 15.37
N TRP A 189 -15.91 2.21 14.09
CA TRP A 189 -15.25 3.26 13.31
C TRP A 189 -16.21 4.36 12.87
N LEU A 190 -17.44 4.02 12.52
CA LEU A 190 -18.40 4.96 11.93
C LEU A 190 -18.60 6.24 12.77
N PRO A 191 -18.85 6.18 14.09
CA PRO A 191 -19.00 7.39 14.90
C PRO A 191 -17.74 8.27 14.91
N LEU A 192 -16.55 7.66 14.91
CA LEU A 192 -15.28 8.38 14.90
C LEU A 192 -15.06 9.12 13.58
N ILE A 193 -15.37 8.46 12.46
CA ILE A 193 -15.30 9.04 11.12
C ILE A 193 -16.29 10.20 11.00
N LEU A 194 -17.55 9.98 11.39
CA LEU A 194 -18.58 11.01 11.32
C LEU A 194 -18.24 12.23 12.16
N GLU A 195 -17.70 12.05 13.37
CA GLU A 195 -17.29 13.17 14.22
C GLU A 195 -16.11 13.95 13.60
N ASP A 196 -15.13 13.26 13.03
CA ASP A 196 -13.99 13.90 12.38
C ASP A 196 -14.42 14.71 11.14
N LEU A 197 -15.34 14.15 10.35
CA LEU A 197 -15.86 14.78 9.13
C LEU A 197 -17.03 15.74 9.38
N LYS A 198 -17.51 15.88 10.61
CA LYS A 198 -18.64 16.76 10.96
C LYS A 198 -18.36 18.23 10.69
N ARG A 199 -17.12 18.67 10.88
CA ARG A 199 -16.74 20.07 10.63
C ARG A 199 -16.82 20.43 9.14
N PRO A 200 -16.19 19.68 8.21
CA PRO A 200 -16.36 19.93 6.79
C PRO A 200 -17.77 19.59 6.28
N HIS A 201 -18.38 18.50 6.77
CA HIS A 201 -19.66 17.95 6.29
C HIS A 201 -20.66 17.71 7.44
N PRO A 202 -21.34 18.76 7.96
CA PRO A 202 -22.24 18.63 9.11
C PRO A 202 -23.42 17.69 8.88
N GLN A 203 -23.88 17.59 7.64
CA GLN A 203 -25.03 16.77 7.23
C GLN A 203 -24.61 15.37 6.76
N LEU A 204 -23.32 15.02 6.81
CA LEU A 204 -22.80 13.75 6.28
C LEU A 204 -23.61 12.54 6.74
N LYS A 205 -23.97 12.50 8.04
CA LYS A 205 -24.74 11.40 8.62
C LYS A 205 -26.12 11.22 8.00
N GLU A 206 -26.77 12.31 7.61
CA GLU A 206 -28.12 12.32 7.03
C GLU A 206 -28.12 11.79 5.59
N HIS A 207 -26.99 11.96 4.88
CA HIS A 207 -26.83 11.61 3.48
C HIS A 207 -26.00 10.33 3.25
N LEU A 208 -25.46 9.72 4.31
CA LEU A 208 -24.67 8.49 4.24
C LEU A 208 -25.56 7.29 3.93
N GLU A 209 -25.30 6.62 2.83
CA GLU A 209 -26.01 5.40 2.41
C GLU A 209 -25.24 4.13 2.74
N GLU A 210 -23.91 4.16 2.61
CA GLU A 210 -23.06 3.00 2.84
C GLU A 210 -21.70 3.41 3.40
N VAL A 211 -21.13 2.56 4.25
CA VAL A 211 -19.75 2.65 4.70
C VAL A 211 -19.04 1.31 4.53
N SER A 212 -17.88 1.32 3.89
CA SER A 212 -16.99 0.16 3.83
C SER A 212 -15.68 0.49 4.51
N VAL A 213 -15.28 -0.29 5.52
CA VAL A 213 -14.07 -0.06 6.31
C VAL A 213 -13.05 -1.16 6.03
N TRP A 214 -11.83 -0.76 5.71
CA TRP A 214 -10.69 -1.63 5.45
C TRP A 214 -9.58 -1.42 6.46
N HIS A 215 -9.07 -2.52 7.00
CA HIS A 215 -7.97 -2.53 7.95
C HIS A 215 -6.68 -2.98 7.28
N TRP A 216 -5.68 -2.10 7.31
CA TRP A 216 -4.35 -2.37 6.81
C TRP A 216 -3.37 -2.44 7.97
N GLY A 217 -3.18 -3.62 8.55
CA GLY A 217 -2.28 -3.80 9.71
C GLY A 217 -0.80 -3.47 9.41
N HIS A 218 -0.39 -3.68 8.16
CA HIS A 218 0.95 -3.34 7.65
C HIS A 218 0.80 -2.43 6.42
N GLY A 219 0.14 -1.29 6.58
CA GLY A 219 -0.28 -0.43 5.47
C GLY A 219 0.89 0.18 4.70
N MET A 220 1.75 0.94 5.37
CA MET A 220 2.89 1.60 4.71
C MET A 220 4.19 1.38 5.47
N ILE A 221 5.27 1.11 4.74
CA ILE A 221 6.62 1.13 5.31
C ILE A 221 6.90 2.52 5.88
N SER A 222 7.49 2.56 7.08
CA SER A 222 7.75 3.79 7.82
C SER A 222 9.23 4.15 7.74
N PRO A 223 9.62 5.22 7.02
CA PRO A 223 11.00 5.66 6.91
C PRO A 223 11.44 6.42 8.17
N ARG A 224 11.54 5.70 9.29
CA ARG A 224 11.98 6.24 10.57
C ARG A 224 13.34 6.94 10.44
N PRO A 225 13.67 7.88 11.34
CA PRO A 225 14.98 8.50 11.35
C PRO A 225 16.12 7.47 11.27
N GLY A 226 16.90 7.50 10.19
CA GLY A 226 18.07 6.66 9.94
C GLY A 226 17.81 5.56 8.92
N PHE A 227 16.55 5.16 8.73
CA PHE A 227 16.18 4.02 7.91
C PHE A 227 16.63 4.15 6.45
N MET A 228 16.39 5.32 5.82
CA MET A 228 16.77 5.56 4.43
C MET A 228 18.29 5.42 4.18
N ALA A 229 19.11 5.81 5.15
CA ALA A 229 20.57 5.70 5.05
C ALA A 229 21.13 4.43 5.71
N SER A 230 20.27 3.53 6.20
CA SER A 230 20.70 2.38 6.98
C SER A 230 21.37 1.29 6.13
N ASP A 231 22.35 0.60 6.73
CA ASP A 231 22.93 -0.61 6.15
C ASP A 231 21.91 -1.75 6.08
N VAL A 232 20.97 -1.80 7.02
CA VAL A 232 19.88 -2.78 7.05
C VAL A 232 19.05 -2.72 5.76
N ARG A 233 18.67 -1.52 5.31
CA ARG A 233 17.96 -1.33 4.03
C ARG A 233 18.85 -1.71 2.84
N ARG A 234 20.12 -1.27 2.82
CA ARG A 234 21.07 -1.62 1.74
C ARG A 234 21.32 -3.13 1.64
N MET A 235 21.37 -3.83 2.77
CA MET A 235 21.57 -5.28 2.81
C MET A 235 20.35 -6.02 2.25
N ALA A 236 19.13 -5.56 2.58
CA ALA A 236 17.89 -6.13 2.06
C ALA A 236 17.75 -6.02 0.52
N GLN A 237 18.45 -5.06 -0.09
CA GLN A 237 18.47 -4.87 -1.55
C GLN A 237 19.38 -5.87 -2.28
N ARG A 238 20.28 -6.58 -1.58
CA ARG A 238 21.28 -7.45 -2.21
C ARG A 238 20.74 -8.85 -2.47
N PRO A 239 21.03 -9.46 -3.63
CA PRO A 239 20.63 -10.84 -3.91
C PRO A 239 21.30 -11.83 -2.96
N LEU A 240 20.60 -12.91 -2.63
CA LEU A 240 21.09 -14.02 -1.82
C LEU A 240 21.62 -15.14 -2.72
N ALA A 241 22.91 -15.42 -2.56
CA ALA A 241 23.66 -16.44 -3.31
C ALA A 241 23.50 -16.31 -4.83
N ASP A 242 23.30 -15.08 -5.33
CA ASP A 242 23.03 -14.76 -6.74
C ASP A 242 21.83 -15.52 -7.35
N LYS A 243 20.93 -16.00 -6.49
CA LYS A 243 19.76 -16.81 -6.87
C LYS A 243 18.44 -16.26 -6.37
N ILE A 244 18.40 -15.70 -5.16
CA ILE A 244 17.19 -15.10 -4.62
C ILE A 244 17.32 -13.58 -4.67
N PHE A 245 16.44 -12.92 -5.40
CA PHE A 245 16.41 -11.47 -5.59
C PHE A 245 15.18 -10.87 -4.90
N PHE A 246 15.23 -9.60 -4.54
CA PHE A 246 14.17 -8.93 -3.79
C PHE A 246 13.63 -7.73 -4.57
N ALA A 247 12.31 -7.65 -4.77
CA ALA A 247 11.69 -6.67 -5.68
C ALA A 247 10.49 -5.92 -5.08
N HIS A 248 10.43 -5.78 -3.76
CA HIS A 248 9.33 -5.08 -3.08
C HIS A 248 9.64 -3.59 -2.80
N SER A 249 8.63 -2.73 -2.78
CA SER A 249 8.78 -1.28 -2.56
C SER A 249 9.35 -0.90 -1.18
N ASP A 250 9.29 -1.81 -0.20
CA ASP A 250 9.99 -1.66 1.10
C ASP A 250 11.47 -1.33 0.96
N LEU A 251 12.10 -1.79 -0.13
CA LEU A 251 13.50 -1.56 -0.43
C LEU A 251 13.80 -0.08 -0.71
N SER A 252 12.80 0.68 -1.14
CA SER A 252 12.86 2.14 -1.23
C SER A 252 12.55 2.83 0.10
N GLY A 253 11.84 2.16 1.00
CA GLY A 253 11.34 2.78 2.23
C GLY A 253 10.18 3.74 2.01
N ILE A 254 9.53 3.65 0.84
CA ILE A 254 8.37 4.44 0.44
C ILE A 254 7.41 3.49 -0.29
N SER A 255 6.15 3.44 0.17
CA SER A 255 5.11 2.56 -0.38
C SER A 255 4.31 3.26 -1.49
N ILE A 256 4.93 3.53 -2.64
CA ILE A 256 4.24 4.03 -3.84
C ILE A 256 4.37 3.07 -5.01
N PHE A 257 3.44 3.18 -5.97
CA PHE A 257 3.37 2.33 -7.14
C PHE A 257 4.66 2.41 -7.98
N GLU A 258 5.20 3.61 -8.18
CA GLU A 258 6.39 3.85 -8.99
C GLU A 258 7.62 3.11 -8.44
N GLU A 259 7.76 3.05 -7.11
CA GLU A 259 8.84 2.31 -6.47
C GLU A 259 8.65 0.80 -6.63
N ALA A 260 7.42 0.29 -6.49
CA ALA A 260 7.13 -1.12 -6.73
C ALA A 260 7.44 -1.52 -8.19
N PHE A 261 7.05 -0.68 -9.15
CA PHE A 261 7.32 -0.89 -10.57
C PHE A 261 8.84 -0.80 -10.88
N TYR A 262 9.53 0.16 -10.29
CA TYR A 262 10.99 0.29 -10.42
C TYR A 262 11.71 -0.97 -9.93
N TRP A 263 11.39 -1.47 -8.73
CA TRP A 263 12.04 -2.67 -8.21
C TRP A 263 11.71 -3.92 -9.02
N GLY A 264 10.46 -4.10 -9.46
CA GLY A 264 10.07 -5.20 -10.34
C GLY A 264 10.89 -5.23 -11.63
N THR A 265 10.97 -4.09 -12.34
CA THR A 265 11.68 -3.99 -13.62
C THR A 265 13.20 -4.06 -13.45
N LYS A 266 13.76 -3.36 -12.48
CA LYS A 266 15.21 -3.38 -12.17
C LYS A 266 15.69 -4.81 -11.91
N VAL A 267 15.02 -5.52 -11.02
CA VAL A 267 15.44 -6.86 -10.58
C VAL A 267 15.25 -7.88 -11.70
N ALA A 268 14.17 -7.79 -12.47
CA ALA A 268 13.99 -8.63 -13.65
C ALA A 268 15.14 -8.46 -14.64
N ASN A 269 15.55 -7.21 -14.92
CA ASN A 269 16.69 -6.93 -15.80
C ASN A 269 18.03 -7.43 -15.22
N GLU A 270 18.23 -7.27 -13.91
CA GLU A 270 19.42 -7.79 -13.21
C GLU A 270 19.52 -9.32 -13.32
N MET A 271 18.41 -10.02 -13.11
CA MET A 271 18.36 -11.47 -13.20
C MET A 271 18.66 -12.00 -14.60
N VAL A 272 18.13 -11.36 -15.64
CA VAL A 272 18.40 -11.71 -17.04
C VAL A 272 19.86 -11.44 -17.38
N SER A 273 20.42 -10.31 -16.92
CA SER A 273 21.81 -9.91 -17.22
C SER A 273 22.86 -10.71 -16.44
N ALA A 274 22.51 -11.26 -15.28
CA ALA A 274 23.37 -12.10 -14.45
C ALA A 274 23.35 -13.59 -14.89
N SER A 275 23.04 -13.88 -16.16
CA SER A 275 22.95 -15.23 -16.71
C SER A 275 24.07 -15.51 -17.70
#